data_AF-A0A067GGB3-F1
#
_entry.id   AF-A0A067GGB3-F1
#
_cell.length_a   1.000
_cell.length_b   1.000
_cell.length_c   1.000
_cell.angle_alpha   90.00
_cell.angle_beta   90.00
_cell.angle_gamma   90.00
#
_symmetry.space_group_name_H-M   'P 1'
#
loop_
_entity.id
_entity.type
_entity.pdbx_description
1 polymer ?
#
loop_
_entity_poly.entity_id
_entity_poly.type
_entity_poly.pdbx_seq_one_letter_code
_entity_poly.pdbx_strand_id
1 'polypeptide(L)'
;VHLDYLDAGANIIITASYQATIQGFEAKGFSTEEAEALLRRSVEIACEAREIYYDRCMKDSWDFTGSGRISSRPVLVAASVGSYGAYLADGSEYSGDYGDAVSLETLKEFHRRRVLILANSGADLIAFETIPNKLEAKAYAELLEEEGITIPAWFSFNSKDGINVVSGDSILECASIADSCEQVVAVGINCTSPRFIHGLILSVRKV
;
A
#
# COMPACT_ATOMS: atom_id res chain seq x y z
N VAL A 1 -4.10 7.98 16.22
CA VAL A 1 -4.46 6.97 15.21
C VAL A 1 -3.41 5.89 15.05
N HIS A 2 -2.22 6.13 14.48
CA HIS A 2 -1.20 5.06 14.35
C HIS A 2 -0.85 4.42 15.69
N LEU A 3 -0.56 5.23 16.71
CA LEU A 3 -0.33 4.74 18.08
C LEU A 3 -1.50 3.89 18.60
N ASP A 4 -2.74 4.32 18.38
CA ASP A 4 -3.92 3.57 18.85
C ASP A 4 -4.00 2.18 18.19
N TYR A 5 -3.63 2.07 16.90
CA TYR A 5 -3.54 0.77 16.22
C TYR A 5 -2.40 -0.09 16.78
N LEU A 6 -1.24 0.50 17.08
CA LEU A 6 -0.12 -0.21 17.70
C LEU A 6 -0.48 -0.69 19.10
N ASP A 7 -1.09 0.16 19.92
CA ASP A 7 -1.58 -0.15 21.26
C ASP A 7 -2.67 -1.24 21.22
N ALA A 8 -3.45 -1.32 20.14
CA ALA A 8 -4.41 -2.40 19.88
C ALA A 8 -3.77 -3.70 19.34
N GLY A 9 -2.46 -3.73 19.09
CA GLY A 9 -1.69 -4.91 18.70
C GLY A 9 -1.33 -5.01 17.22
N ALA A 10 -1.47 -3.94 16.43
CA ALA A 10 -1.01 -3.93 15.04
C ALA A 10 0.51 -4.11 14.96
N ASN A 11 0.97 -4.96 14.05
CA ASN A 11 2.40 -5.14 13.76
C ASN A 11 2.83 -4.44 12.46
N ILE A 12 1.88 -3.98 11.65
CA ILE A 12 2.14 -3.17 10.47
C ILE A 12 1.15 -2.01 10.49
N ILE A 13 1.65 -0.79 10.36
CA ILE A 13 0.84 0.42 10.18
C ILE A 13 1.04 0.96 8.77
N ILE A 14 -0.06 1.36 8.14
CA ILE A 14 -0.07 1.88 6.77
C ILE A 14 -0.14 3.41 6.82
N THR A 15 0.72 4.10 6.07
CA THR A 15 0.79 5.57 6.05
C THR A 15 -0.47 6.21 5.48
N ALA A 16 -0.73 7.47 5.84
CA ALA A 16 -1.88 8.23 5.35
C ALA A 16 -1.63 8.82 3.93
N SER A 17 -1.15 8.01 2.99
CA SER A 17 -0.76 8.45 1.63
C SER A 17 -1.60 7.85 0.50
N TYR A 18 -2.66 7.10 0.79
CA TYR A 18 -3.49 6.41 -0.20
C TYR A 18 -3.91 7.31 -1.38
N GLN A 19 -4.53 8.46 -1.09
CA GLN A 19 -4.92 9.48 -2.07
C GLN A 19 -3.93 10.64 -2.19
N ALA A 20 -2.81 10.61 -1.45
CA ALA A 20 -1.80 11.65 -1.56
C ALA A 20 -1.08 11.48 -2.90
N THR A 21 -1.33 12.40 -3.83
CA THR A 21 -0.67 12.44 -5.15
C THR A 21 -0.22 13.87 -5.42
N ILE A 22 0.86 14.01 -6.19
CA ILE A 22 1.40 15.32 -6.53
C ILE A 22 0.35 16.12 -7.31
N GLN A 23 -0.25 15.48 -8.31
CA GLN A 23 -1.30 16.04 -9.14
C GLN A 23 -2.55 16.42 -8.32
N GLY A 24 -2.93 15.59 -7.34
CA GLY A 24 -4.06 15.85 -6.46
C GLY A 24 -3.83 17.06 -5.55
N PHE A 25 -2.62 17.23 -5.03
CA PHE A 25 -2.25 18.39 -4.23
C PHE A 25 -2.10 19.66 -5.08
N GLU A 26 -1.48 19.58 -6.26
CA GLU A 26 -1.38 20.71 -7.19
C GLU A 26 -2.76 21.23 -7.60
N ALA A 27 -3.73 20.33 -7.86
CA ALA A 27 -5.12 20.71 -8.12
C ALA A 27 -5.81 21.42 -6.94
N LYS A 28 -5.26 21.31 -5.73
CA LYS A 28 -5.71 22.05 -4.52
C LYS A 28 -4.89 23.30 -4.23
N GLY A 29 -3.92 23.65 -5.09
CA GLY A 29 -3.14 24.88 -5.01
C GLY A 29 -1.83 24.77 -4.24
N PHE A 30 -1.38 23.55 -3.90
CA PHE A 30 -0.06 23.33 -3.32
C PHE A 30 1.01 23.35 -4.42
N SER A 31 2.23 23.76 -4.07
CA SER A 31 3.37 23.59 -4.97
C SER A 31 3.78 22.11 -5.06
N THR A 32 4.53 21.75 -6.10
CA THR A 32 5.11 20.41 -6.23
C THR A 32 5.96 20.06 -5.00
N GLU A 33 6.78 20.99 -4.51
CA GLU A 33 7.62 20.79 -3.32
C GLU A 33 6.81 20.54 -2.06
N GLU A 34 5.70 21.28 -1.87
CA GLU A 34 4.78 21.07 -0.75
C GLU A 34 4.10 19.70 -0.83
N ALA A 35 3.66 19.30 -2.04
CA ALA A 35 3.06 18.00 -2.28
C ALA A 35 4.03 16.85 -1.97
N GLU A 36 5.28 16.95 -2.42
CA GLU A 36 6.31 15.98 -2.08
C GLU A 36 6.65 15.97 -0.58
N ALA A 37 6.66 17.12 0.08
CA ALA A 37 6.88 17.22 1.52
C ALA A 37 5.75 16.54 2.31
N LEU A 38 4.49 16.68 1.88
CA LEU A 38 3.35 15.99 2.49
C LEU A 38 3.43 14.47 2.34
N LEU A 39 3.90 13.98 1.19
CA LEU A 39 4.18 12.55 0.99
C LEU A 39 5.22 12.03 1.98
N ARG A 40 6.37 12.71 2.11
CA ARG A 40 7.41 12.35 3.09
C ARG A 40 6.86 12.39 4.51
N ARG A 41 6.12 13.45 4.84
CA ARG A 41 5.54 13.65 6.17
C ARG A 41 4.58 12.53 6.57
N SER A 42 3.85 11.95 5.62
CA SER A 42 2.96 10.81 5.90
C SER A 42 3.72 9.58 6.43
N VAL A 43 4.94 9.35 5.95
CA VAL A 43 5.82 8.26 6.40
C VAL A 43 6.48 8.63 7.73
N GLU A 44 7.00 9.87 7.84
CA GLU A 44 7.62 10.36 9.07
C GLU A 44 6.69 10.23 10.28
N ILE A 45 5.42 10.60 10.16
CA ILE A 45 4.43 10.50 11.24
C ILE A 45 4.21 9.04 11.67
N ALA A 46 4.21 8.08 10.73
CA ALA A 46 4.07 6.67 11.04
C ALA A 46 5.34 6.12 11.73
N CYS A 47 6.52 6.52 11.28
CA CYS A 47 7.79 6.20 11.92
C CYS A 47 7.87 6.78 13.34
N GLU A 48 7.51 8.05 13.53
CA GLU A 48 7.43 8.70 14.85
C GLU A 48 6.49 7.91 15.80
N ALA A 49 5.33 7.45 15.31
CA ALA A 49 4.42 6.63 16.10
C ALA A 49 5.04 5.28 16.52
N ARG A 50 5.80 4.63 15.62
CA ARG A 50 6.54 3.40 15.95
C ARG A 50 7.57 3.65 17.04
N GLU A 51 8.37 4.71 16.93
CA GLU A 51 9.40 5.03 17.93
C GLU A 51 8.78 5.32 19.30
N ILE A 52 7.70 6.12 19.34
CA ILE A 52 6.96 6.39 20.59
C ILE A 52 6.42 5.09 21.20
N TYR A 53 5.89 4.17 20.38
CA TYR A 53 5.38 2.88 20.86
C TYR A 53 6.49 2.01 21.46
N TYR A 54 7.65 1.92 20.80
CA TYR A 54 8.80 1.19 21.34
C TYR A 54 9.31 1.79 22.65
N ASP A 55 9.42 3.13 22.74
CA ASP A 55 9.83 3.81 23.97
C ASP A 55 8.90 3.51 25.16
N ARG A 56 7.58 3.40 24.91
CA ARG A 56 6.60 3.01 25.93
C ARG A 56 6.81 1.56 26.38
N CYS A 57 6.89 0.64 25.42
CA CYS A 57 7.09 -0.79 25.70
C CYS A 57 8.39 -1.06 26.49
N MET A 58 9.46 -0.32 26.21
CA MET A 58 10.74 -0.46 26.91
C MET A 58 10.68 0.04 28.35
N LYS A 59 9.95 1.13 28.62
CA LYS A 59 9.78 1.68 29.98
C LYS A 59 8.94 0.77 30.87
N ASP A 60 7.86 0.22 30.35
CA ASP A 60 6.98 -0.70 31.09
C ASP A 60 7.66 -2.04 31.41
N SER A 61 8.70 -2.40 30.64
CA SER A 61 9.48 -3.64 30.83
C SER A 61 10.50 -3.55 31.98
N TRP A 62 10.78 -2.36 32.53
CA TRP A 62 11.71 -2.20 33.66
C TRP A 62 11.05 -2.38 35.03
N ASP A 63 9.71 -2.43 35.11
CA ASP A 63 8.97 -2.53 36.38
C ASP A 63 8.69 -3.97 36.86
N PHE A 64 9.15 -5.02 36.16
CA PHE A 64 8.98 -6.41 36.61
C PHE A 64 10.26 -7.26 36.50
N THR A 65 10.82 -7.60 37.66
CA THR A 65 11.80 -8.67 37.81
C THR A 65 11.17 -10.03 37.46
N GLY A 66 11.46 -10.52 36.26
CA GLY A 66 11.39 -11.96 35.92
C GLY A 66 10.11 -12.42 35.22
N SER A 67 10.15 -12.55 33.89
CA SER A 67 9.98 -13.81 33.16
C SER A 67 9.80 -13.55 31.66
N GLY A 68 10.58 -14.24 30.83
CA GLY A 68 10.30 -14.45 29.41
C GLY A 68 10.58 -13.25 28.50
N ARG A 69 11.48 -13.44 27.53
CA ARG A 69 11.64 -12.53 26.38
C ARG A 69 10.27 -12.17 25.83
N ILE A 70 9.82 -10.93 26.01
CA ILE A 70 8.78 -10.37 25.15
C ILE A 70 9.41 -10.40 23.76
N SER A 71 9.03 -11.40 22.97
CA SER A 71 9.25 -11.43 21.54
C SER A 71 8.48 -10.24 20.98
N SER A 72 9.02 -9.02 21.10
CA SER A 72 8.40 -7.84 20.49
C SER A 72 8.48 -8.08 18.99
N ARG A 73 7.35 -8.48 18.41
CA ARG A 73 7.24 -8.61 16.97
C ARG A 73 7.61 -7.25 16.37
N PRO A 74 8.46 -7.20 15.33
CA PRO A 74 8.83 -5.93 14.73
C PRO A 74 7.58 -5.21 14.23
N VAL A 75 7.47 -3.93 14.55
CA VAL A 75 6.49 -3.00 13.98
C VAL A 75 7.05 -2.46 12.66
N LEU A 76 6.32 -2.68 11.58
CA LEU A 76 6.66 -2.20 10.24
C LEU A 76 5.76 -1.02 9.83
N VAL A 77 6.33 -0.12 9.02
CA VAL A 77 5.64 1.00 8.38
C VAL A 77 5.54 0.71 6.89
N ALA A 78 4.31 0.57 6.39
CA ALA A 78 4.04 0.35 4.98
C ALA A 78 3.57 1.66 4.33
N ALA A 79 4.29 2.13 3.31
CA ALA A 79 3.90 3.32 2.57
C ALA A 79 2.72 3.02 1.63
N SER A 80 1.56 3.60 1.91
CA SER A 80 0.34 3.43 1.11
C SER A 80 0.45 4.07 -0.27
N VAL A 81 0.14 3.29 -1.30
CA VAL A 81 -0.02 3.73 -2.69
C VAL A 81 -1.39 3.27 -3.18
N GLY A 82 -2.35 4.21 -3.22
CA GLY A 82 -3.67 3.95 -3.78
C GLY A 82 -3.68 3.97 -5.31
N SER A 83 -4.71 3.37 -5.89
CA SER A 83 -4.91 3.30 -7.34
C SER A 83 -5.12 4.67 -8.00
N TYR A 84 -4.94 4.73 -9.32
CA TYR A 84 -5.26 5.88 -10.15
C TYR A 84 -6.73 6.29 -10.00
N GLY A 85 -7.63 5.31 -9.88
CA GLY A 85 -9.05 5.56 -9.61
C GLY A 85 -9.31 6.33 -8.32
N ALA A 86 -8.46 6.19 -7.31
CA ALA A 86 -8.57 6.94 -6.04
C ALA A 86 -8.27 8.44 -6.22
N TYR A 87 -7.39 8.78 -7.18
CA TYR A 87 -7.09 10.16 -7.54
C TYR A 87 -8.22 10.82 -8.35
N LEU A 88 -8.87 10.08 -9.25
CA LEU A 88 -9.99 10.60 -10.05
C LEU A 88 -11.17 11.06 -9.18
N ALA A 89 -11.31 10.49 -7.97
CA ALA A 89 -12.34 10.84 -6.99
C ALA A 89 -13.78 10.71 -7.54
N ASP A 90 -13.98 9.84 -8.53
CA ASP A 90 -15.26 9.54 -9.19
C ASP A 90 -15.78 8.12 -8.87
N GLY A 91 -15.08 7.40 -8.00
CA GLY A 91 -15.40 6.01 -7.63
C GLY A 91 -14.75 4.97 -8.55
N SER A 92 -13.89 5.36 -9.49
CA SER A 92 -13.23 4.44 -10.41
C SER A 92 -12.32 3.41 -9.73
N GLU A 93 -11.94 3.64 -8.47
CA GLU A 93 -11.28 2.61 -7.63
C GLU A 93 -12.18 1.37 -7.37
N TYR A 94 -13.49 1.47 -7.57
CA TYR A 94 -14.45 0.35 -7.46
C TYR A 94 -15.08 -0.07 -8.80
N SER A 95 -14.79 0.65 -9.89
CA SER A 95 -15.12 0.19 -11.25
C SER A 95 -13.93 -0.48 -11.94
N GLY A 96 -12.71 0.01 -11.68
CA GLY A 96 -11.48 -0.37 -12.38
C GLY A 96 -11.40 0.11 -13.83
N ASP A 97 -12.38 0.88 -14.28
CA ASP A 97 -12.47 1.45 -15.62
C ASP A 97 -11.95 2.89 -15.60
N TYR A 98 -10.80 3.12 -16.22
CA TYR A 98 -10.15 4.42 -16.32
C TYR A 98 -10.36 5.08 -17.69
N GLY A 99 -11.09 4.42 -18.59
CA GLY A 99 -11.25 4.81 -19.99
C GLY A 99 -10.08 4.42 -20.90
N ASP A 100 -10.37 4.30 -22.20
CA ASP A 100 -9.43 3.80 -23.23
C ASP A 100 -8.17 4.65 -23.40
N ALA A 101 -8.18 5.90 -22.94
CA ALA A 101 -7.04 6.81 -23.05
C ALA A 101 -5.94 6.53 -22.02
N VAL A 102 -6.24 5.78 -20.95
CA VAL A 102 -5.29 5.50 -19.88
C VAL A 102 -4.46 4.26 -20.23
N SER A 103 -3.21 4.51 -20.61
CA SER A 103 -2.26 3.46 -20.98
C SER A 103 -1.41 2.99 -19.80
N LEU A 104 -0.67 1.89 -19.99
CA LEU A 104 0.34 1.41 -19.05
C LEU A 104 1.36 2.51 -18.69
N GLU A 105 1.90 3.20 -19.71
CA GLU A 105 2.85 4.29 -19.51
C GLU A 105 2.24 5.49 -18.78
N THR A 106 0.96 5.78 -19.02
CA THR A 106 0.23 6.82 -18.28
C THR A 106 0.19 6.51 -16.78
N LEU A 107 -0.08 5.25 -16.42
CA LEU A 107 -0.12 4.81 -15.02
C LEU A 107 1.27 4.83 -14.39
N LYS A 108 2.30 4.37 -15.11
CA LYS A 108 3.69 4.41 -14.65
C LYS A 108 4.11 5.86 -14.37
N GLU A 109 3.90 6.78 -15.31
CA GLU A 109 4.24 8.19 -15.13
C GLU A 109 3.50 8.84 -13.97
N PHE A 110 2.20 8.52 -13.81
CA PHE A 110 1.40 9.02 -12.70
C PHE A 110 1.97 8.60 -11.34
N HIS A 111 2.39 7.34 -11.20
CA HIS A 111 2.85 6.78 -9.93
C HIS A 111 4.33 6.99 -9.64
N ARG A 112 5.17 7.09 -10.67
CA ARG A 112 6.63 7.07 -10.61
C ARG A 112 7.20 7.96 -9.52
N ARG A 113 6.90 9.26 -9.58
CA ARG A 113 7.48 10.22 -8.64
C ARG A 113 7.01 9.96 -7.20
N ARG A 114 5.74 9.62 -7.01
CA ARG A 114 5.17 9.31 -5.69
C ARG A 114 5.83 8.08 -5.08
N VAL A 115 5.95 7.00 -5.85
CA VAL A 115 6.57 5.74 -5.41
C VAL A 115 8.03 5.96 -5.01
N LEU A 116 8.80 6.69 -5.84
CA LEU A 116 10.19 7.05 -5.51
C LEU A 116 10.30 7.82 -4.20
N ILE A 117 9.43 8.82 -3.97
CA ILE A 117 9.45 9.59 -2.71
C ILE A 117 9.16 8.67 -1.53
N LEU A 118 8.08 7.91 -1.59
CA LEU A 118 7.65 7.04 -0.50
C LEU A 118 8.69 5.97 -0.17
N ALA A 119 9.28 5.33 -1.19
CA ALA A 119 10.35 4.35 -1.02
C ALA A 119 11.59 4.92 -0.32
N ASN A 120 11.90 6.20 -0.58
CA ASN A 120 13.06 6.88 0.01
C ASN A 120 12.73 7.66 1.30
N SER A 121 11.51 7.53 1.84
CA SER A 121 11.07 8.26 3.04
C SER A 121 11.23 7.47 4.36
N GLY A 122 11.88 6.30 4.31
CA GLY A 122 12.13 5.47 5.50
C GLY A 122 11.01 4.47 5.84
N ALA A 123 10.09 4.21 4.91
CA ALA A 123 9.14 3.11 5.03
C ALA A 123 9.88 1.76 4.90
N ASP A 124 9.40 0.73 5.59
CA ASP A 124 9.99 -0.61 5.53
C ASP A 124 9.53 -1.38 4.28
N LEU A 125 8.36 -1.02 3.74
CA LEU A 125 7.76 -1.61 2.54
C LEU A 125 6.75 -0.67 1.88
N ILE A 126 6.35 -0.99 0.65
CA ILE A 126 5.28 -0.31 -0.09
C ILE A 126 4.00 -1.15 -0.07
N ALA A 127 2.88 -0.49 0.21
CA ALA A 127 1.55 -1.06 0.15
C ALA A 127 0.82 -0.57 -1.10
N PHE A 128 0.96 -1.28 -2.22
CA PHE A 128 0.07 -1.05 -3.37
C PHE A 128 -1.27 -1.70 -3.06
N GLU A 129 -2.28 -0.87 -2.78
CA GLU A 129 -3.55 -1.34 -2.22
C GLU A 129 -4.76 -0.83 -3.00
N THR A 130 -5.84 -1.61 -2.92
CA THR A 130 -7.08 -1.35 -3.68
C THR A 130 -6.81 -1.29 -5.19
N ILE A 131 -6.00 -2.22 -5.70
CA ILE A 131 -5.67 -2.30 -7.13
C ILE A 131 -6.88 -2.88 -7.88
N PRO A 132 -7.52 -2.14 -8.79
CA PRO A 132 -8.83 -2.53 -9.31
C PRO A 132 -8.78 -3.23 -10.67
N ASN A 133 -7.64 -3.22 -11.35
CA ASN A 133 -7.47 -3.82 -12.67
C ASN A 133 -6.05 -4.39 -12.88
N LYS A 134 -5.90 -5.26 -13.89
CA LYS A 134 -4.61 -5.88 -14.21
C LYS A 134 -3.60 -4.91 -14.84
N LEU A 135 -4.07 -3.87 -15.53
CA LEU A 135 -3.21 -2.91 -16.22
C LEU A 135 -2.35 -2.13 -15.22
N GLU A 136 -2.96 -1.71 -14.12
CA GLU A 136 -2.27 -0.99 -13.05
C GLU A 136 -1.38 -1.90 -12.21
N ALA A 137 -1.78 -3.16 -12.00
CA ALA A 137 -0.90 -4.17 -11.41
C ALA A 137 0.40 -4.32 -12.21
N LYS A 138 0.31 -4.38 -13.55
CA LYS A 138 1.48 -4.39 -14.44
C LYS A 138 2.29 -3.10 -14.33
N ALA A 139 1.62 -1.95 -14.31
CA ALA A 139 2.28 -0.65 -14.16
C ALA A 139 3.15 -0.62 -12.89
N TYR A 140 2.63 -1.10 -11.76
CA TYR A 140 3.39 -1.15 -10.52
C TYR A 140 4.56 -2.14 -10.59
N ALA A 141 4.36 -3.33 -11.13
CA ALA A 141 5.42 -4.34 -11.24
C ALA A 141 6.59 -3.84 -12.10
N GLU A 142 6.30 -3.29 -13.29
CA GLU A 142 7.33 -2.72 -14.17
C GLU A 142 8.00 -1.50 -13.52
N LEU A 143 7.22 -0.64 -12.85
CA LEU A 143 7.77 0.54 -12.19
C LEU A 143 8.76 0.18 -11.07
N LEU A 144 8.46 -0.85 -10.27
CA LEU A 144 9.36 -1.32 -9.21
C LEU A 144 10.71 -1.77 -9.77
N GLU A 145 10.71 -2.47 -10.90
CA GLU A 145 11.92 -2.94 -11.59
C GLU A 145 12.68 -1.78 -12.24
N GLU A 146 12.01 -0.95 -13.05
CA GLU A 146 12.62 0.16 -13.80
C GLU A 146 13.30 1.19 -12.89
N GLU A 147 12.66 1.52 -11.77
CA GLU A 147 13.18 2.51 -10.82
C GLU A 147 14.15 1.90 -9.79
N GLY A 148 14.41 0.59 -9.87
CA GLY A 148 15.34 -0.10 -8.97
C GLY A 148 14.92 0.00 -7.49
N ILE A 149 13.62 -0.08 -7.21
CA ILE A 149 13.09 -0.01 -5.84
C ILE A 149 13.58 -1.22 -5.04
N THR A 150 14.24 -0.98 -3.92
CA THR A 150 14.91 -2.03 -3.12
C THR A 150 14.13 -2.51 -1.91
N ILE A 151 13.16 -1.71 -1.43
CA ILE A 151 12.29 -2.14 -0.33
C ILE A 151 11.18 -3.06 -0.86
N PRO A 152 10.74 -4.05 -0.06
CA PRO A 152 9.68 -4.95 -0.48
C PRO A 152 8.35 -4.22 -0.69
N ALA A 153 7.44 -4.85 -1.43
CA ALA A 153 6.09 -4.38 -1.64
C ALA A 153 5.06 -5.51 -1.44
N TRP A 154 3.81 -5.15 -1.18
CA TRP A 154 2.68 -6.05 -1.41
C TRP A 154 1.74 -5.47 -2.45
N PHE A 155 1.02 -6.36 -3.13
CA PHE A 155 -0.11 -6.00 -3.98
C PHE A 155 -1.40 -6.49 -3.33
N SER A 156 -2.37 -5.59 -3.14
CA SER A 156 -3.68 -5.93 -2.63
C SER A 156 -4.78 -5.47 -3.59
N PHE A 157 -5.58 -6.43 -4.05
CA PHE A 157 -6.66 -6.19 -5.01
C PHE A 157 -8.01 -6.00 -4.31
N ASN A 158 -9.02 -5.54 -5.03
CA ASN A 158 -10.41 -5.51 -4.57
C ASN A 158 -11.35 -6.23 -5.55
N SER A 159 -12.48 -6.73 -5.04
CA SER A 159 -13.45 -7.50 -5.81
C SER A 159 -14.88 -7.15 -5.41
N LYS A 160 -15.80 -7.27 -6.38
CA LYS A 160 -17.25 -7.09 -6.17
C LYS A 160 -18.07 -8.37 -6.33
N ASP A 161 -17.47 -9.42 -6.90
CA ASP A 161 -18.15 -10.69 -7.22
C ASP A 161 -17.49 -11.93 -6.56
N GLY A 162 -16.31 -11.77 -5.96
CA GLY A 162 -15.55 -12.85 -5.32
C GLY A 162 -14.78 -13.75 -6.28
N ILE A 163 -14.67 -13.36 -7.56
CA ILE A 163 -13.99 -14.13 -8.61
C ILE A 163 -12.99 -13.25 -9.36
N ASN A 164 -13.39 -12.03 -9.71
CA ASN A 164 -12.62 -11.08 -10.50
C ASN A 164 -12.24 -9.86 -9.68
N VAL A 165 -11.24 -9.10 -10.12
CA VAL A 165 -11.07 -7.74 -9.61
C VAL A 165 -12.20 -6.85 -10.13
N VAL A 166 -12.38 -5.66 -9.56
CA VAL A 166 -13.57 -4.84 -9.85
C VAL A 166 -13.70 -4.42 -11.33
N SER A 167 -12.62 -4.35 -12.10
CA SER A 167 -12.63 -4.15 -13.56
C SER A 167 -13.23 -5.31 -14.35
N GLY A 168 -13.34 -6.50 -13.75
CA GLY A 168 -13.69 -7.74 -14.42
C GLY A 168 -12.48 -8.58 -14.85
N ASP A 169 -11.24 -8.13 -14.62
CA ASP A 169 -10.06 -8.95 -14.84
C ASP A 169 -10.00 -10.13 -13.85
N SER A 170 -9.44 -11.26 -14.29
CA SER A 170 -9.28 -12.45 -13.44
C SER A 170 -8.33 -12.16 -12.28
N ILE A 171 -8.76 -12.47 -11.04
CA ILE A 171 -7.89 -12.32 -9.87
C ILE A 171 -6.63 -13.18 -9.96
N LEU A 172 -6.69 -14.33 -10.65
CA LEU A 172 -5.55 -15.21 -10.85
C LEU A 172 -4.52 -14.56 -11.78
N GLU A 173 -4.97 -13.91 -12.87
CA GLU A 173 -4.06 -13.18 -13.77
C GLU A 173 -3.37 -12.03 -13.04
N CYS A 174 -4.13 -11.28 -12.22
CA CYS A 174 -3.60 -10.22 -11.36
C CYS A 174 -2.57 -10.74 -10.35
N ALA A 175 -2.86 -11.86 -9.69
CA ALA A 175 -1.93 -12.48 -8.75
C ALA A 175 -0.67 -13.01 -9.43
N SER A 176 -0.76 -13.57 -10.65
CA SER A 176 0.42 -14.00 -11.41
C SER A 176 1.33 -12.85 -11.83
N ILE A 177 0.78 -11.66 -12.12
CA ILE A 177 1.60 -10.46 -12.37
C ILE A 177 2.41 -10.11 -11.10
N ALA A 178 1.74 -10.12 -9.95
CA ALA A 178 2.38 -9.81 -8.67
C ALA A 178 3.47 -10.84 -8.31
N ASP A 179 3.18 -12.14 -8.46
CA ASP A 179 4.11 -13.24 -8.16
C ASP A 179 5.36 -13.23 -9.07
N SER A 180 5.24 -12.70 -10.28
CA SER A 180 6.38 -12.55 -11.21
C SER A 180 7.34 -11.41 -10.87
N CYS A 181 7.02 -10.57 -9.88
CA CYS A 181 7.83 -9.42 -9.47
C CYS A 181 8.59 -9.73 -8.18
N GLU A 182 9.93 -9.76 -8.23
CA GLU A 182 10.77 -10.16 -7.08
C GLU A 182 10.59 -9.26 -5.84
N GLN A 183 10.29 -7.97 -6.05
CA GLN A 183 10.04 -7.03 -4.96
C GLN A 183 8.70 -7.28 -4.25
N VAL A 184 7.76 -7.99 -4.88
CA VAL A 184 6.43 -8.23 -4.32
C VAL A 184 6.47 -9.47 -3.42
N VAL A 185 6.51 -9.25 -2.10
CA VAL A 185 6.65 -10.32 -1.10
C VAL A 185 5.31 -10.87 -0.60
N ALA A 186 4.20 -10.22 -0.95
CA ALA A 186 2.86 -10.65 -0.56
C ALA A 186 1.79 -10.20 -1.56
N VAL A 187 0.77 -11.03 -1.71
CA VAL A 187 -0.42 -10.76 -2.52
C VAL A 187 -1.68 -10.94 -1.66
N GLY A 188 -2.61 -9.99 -1.73
CA GLY A 188 -3.77 -9.96 -0.86
C GLY A 188 -5.02 -9.35 -1.48
N ILE A 189 -6.04 -9.21 -0.63
CA ILE A 189 -7.32 -8.59 -0.97
C ILE A 189 -7.69 -7.62 0.14
N ASN A 190 -8.08 -6.39 -0.22
CA ASN A 190 -8.61 -5.38 0.70
C ASN A 190 -9.86 -4.71 0.10
N CYS A 191 -10.50 -3.82 0.86
CA CYS A 191 -11.65 -3.02 0.41
C CYS A 191 -12.76 -3.83 -0.28
N THR A 192 -13.00 -5.05 0.20
CA THR A 192 -13.90 -6.04 -0.40
C THR A 192 -14.85 -6.58 0.67
N SER A 193 -16.10 -6.88 0.29
CA SER A 193 -17.07 -7.44 1.24
C SER A 193 -16.54 -8.72 1.90
N PRO A 194 -16.59 -8.85 3.24
CA PRO A 194 -16.02 -10.00 3.96
C PRO A 194 -16.49 -11.37 3.45
N ARG A 195 -17.71 -11.47 2.90
CA ARG A 195 -18.27 -12.70 2.35
C ARG A 195 -17.46 -13.30 1.19
N PHE A 196 -16.68 -12.48 0.48
CA PHE A 196 -15.88 -12.91 -0.67
C PHE A 196 -14.43 -13.24 -0.31
N ILE A 197 -13.93 -12.72 0.81
CA ILE A 197 -12.50 -12.77 1.18
C ILE A 197 -11.96 -14.19 1.22
N HIS A 198 -12.67 -15.12 1.87
CA HIS A 198 -12.20 -16.50 1.99
C HIS A 198 -11.99 -17.17 0.62
N GLY A 199 -12.95 -17.04 -0.29
CA GLY A 199 -12.87 -17.60 -1.64
C GLY A 199 -11.74 -16.97 -2.45
N LEU A 200 -11.58 -15.65 -2.37
CA LEU A 200 -10.52 -14.93 -3.08
C LEU A 200 -9.12 -15.34 -2.58
N ILE A 201 -8.91 -15.45 -1.27
CA ILE A 201 -7.64 -15.93 -0.71
C ILE A 201 -7.31 -17.34 -1.20
N LEU A 202 -8.30 -18.25 -1.23
CA LEU A 202 -8.10 -19.60 -1.76
C LEU A 202 -7.78 -19.61 -3.26
N SER A 203 -8.29 -18.64 -4.03
CA SER A 203 -7.94 -18.49 -5.43
C SER A 203 -6.52 -17.97 -5.61
N VAL A 204 -6.14 -16.88 -4.93
CA VAL A 204 -4.80 -16.29 -5.01
C VAL A 204 -3.71 -17.29 -4.65
N ARG A 205 -3.93 -18.16 -3.65
CA ARG A 205 -2.99 -19.22 -3.24
C ARG A 205 -2.69 -20.31 -4.27
N LYS A 206 -3.38 -20.32 -5.42
CA LYS A 206 -3.17 -21.31 -6.49
C LYS A 206 -2.13 -20.86 -7.52
N VAL A 207 -1.81 -19.56 -7.52
CA VAL A 207 -0.65 -19.02 -8.22
C VAL A 207 0.57 -19.37 -7.38
#